data_AF-A0A522YZ50-F1
#
_entry.id   AF-A0A522YZ50-F1
#
_cell.length_a   1.000
_cell.length_b   1.000
_cell.length_c   1.000
_cell.angle_alpha   90.00
_cell.angle_beta   90.00
_cell.angle_gamma   90.00
#
_symmetry.space_group_name_H-M   'P 1'
#
loop_
_entity.id
_entity.type
_entity.pdbx_description
1 polymer ?
#
loop_
_entity_poly.entity_id
_entity_poly.type
_entity_poly.pdbx_seq_one_letter_code
_entity_poly.pdbx_strand_id
1 'polypeptide(L)'
;MYSSSTEANSSPPDAGKYIRLGIIAIIGIIILVIVGNQGVILSMNMTEFGYQFTKPLYYSIVSALVLSAIALVNVDIRNRSSTVWYSIHVMITFLNRTTHDPVSKNVTSFRDYKLSVPQFVIWQITKIFLFGAFFVNIMFGLAVVDMVDNNSLGINNLSSLFSLP
;
A
#
# COMPACT_ATOMS: atom_id res chain seq x y z
N MET A 1 -82.01 -2.08 56.44
CA MET A 1 -82.12 -2.36 55.00
C MET A 1 -80.91 -1.76 54.30
N TYR A 2 -80.29 -2.57 53.43
CA TYR A 2 -79.23 -2.27 52.45
C TYR A 2 -77.79 -2.03 52.95
N SER A 3 -77.02 -3.10 52.81
CA SER A 3 -75.57 -3.15 52.65
C SER A 3 -75.20 -2.59 51.27
N SER A 4 -74.31 -1.60 51.23
CA SER A 4 -73.57 -1.25 50.02
C SER A 4 -72.26 -2.04 50.03
N SER A 5 -72.25 -3.19 49.37
CA SER A 5 -71.04 -3.93 49.08
C SER A 5 -70.21 -3.12 48.08
N THR A 6 -69.16 -2.46 48.56
CA THR A 6 -68.08 -1.97 47.71
C THR A 6 -67.39 -3.20 47.12
N GLU A 7 -67.72 -3.52 45.88
CA GLU A 7 -66.99 -4.47 45.07
C GLU A 7 -65.55 -3.95 44.91
N ALA A 8 -64.63 -4.49 45.71
CA ALA A 8 -63.21 -4.34 45.52
C ALA A 8 -62.81 -5.18 44.30
N ASN A 9 -63.01 -4.60 43.12
CA ASN A 9 -62.55 -5.15 41.85
C ASN A 9 -61.03 -5.00 41.79
N SER A 10 -60.31 -5.89 42.49
CA SER A 10 -58.86 -5.96 42.41
C SER A 10 -58.50 -6.48 41.01
N SER A 11 -58.08 -5.55 40.15
CA SER A 11 -57.65 -5.85 38.78
C SER A 11 -56.59 -6.97 38.82
N PRO A 12 -56.67 -7.97 37.93
CA PRO A 12 -55.73 -9.10 37.95
C PRO A 12 -54.29 -8.59 37.89
N PRO A 13 -53.35 -9.21 38.62
CA PRO A 13 -51.94 -8.84 38.54
C PRO A 13 -51.49 -8.83 37.08
N ASP A 14 -50.87 -7.72 36.64
CA ASP A 14 -50.50 -7.44 35.26
C ASP A 14 -49.28 -8.29 34.82
N ALA A 15 -49.42 -9.62 34.88
CA ALA A 15 -48.39 -10.61 34.58
C ALA A 15 -47.82 -10.45 33.16
N GLY A 16 -48.64 -9.98 32.21
CA GLY A 16 -48.23 -9.67 30.85
C GLY A 16 -47.15 -8.59 30.76
N LYS A 17 -47.18 -7.59 31.66
CA LYS A 17 -46.17 -6.52 31.73
C LYS A 17 -44.80 -7.05 32.17
N TYR A 18 -44.77 -7.96 33.15
CA TYR A 18 -43.53 -8.58 33.63
C TYR A 18 -42.94 -9.55 32.62
N ILE A 19 -43.79 -10.33 31.91
CA ILE A 19 -43.36 -11.20 30.82
C ILE A 19 -42.75 -10.37 29.68
N ARG A 20 -43.38 -9.26 29.29
CA ARG A 20 -42.86 -8.35 28.26
C ARG A 20 -41.52 -7.74 28.68
N LEU A 21 -41.36 -7.36 29.95
CA LEU A 21 -40.11 -6.84 30.49
C LEU A 21 -38.99 -7.90 30.45
N GLY A 22 -39.32 -9.15 30.78
CA GLY A 22 -38.40 -10.29 30.69
C GLY A 22 -37.94 -10.55 29.25
N ILE A 23 -38.85 -10.49 28.28
CA ILE A 23 -38.52 -10.63 26.85
C ILE A 23 -37.57 -9.51 26.41
N ILE A 24 -37.86 -8.26 26.78
CA ILE A 24 -37.00 -7.10 26.45
C ILE A 24 -35.60 -7.27 27.05
N ALA A 25 -35.51 -7.74 28.31
CA ALA A 25 -34.24 -7.97 28.97
C ALA A 25 -33.41 -9.06 28.26
N ILE A 26 -34.04 -10.18 27.86
CA ILE A 26 -33.39 -11.26 27.12
C ILE A 26 -32.90 -10.77 25.76
N ILE A 27 -33.73 -10.03 25.02
CA ILE A 27 -33.33 -9.43 23.74
C ILE A 27 -32.13 -8.49 23.93
N GLY A 28 -32.14 -7.66 24.97
CA GLY A 28 -31.01 -6.78 25.30
C GLY A 28 -29.72 -7.55 25.56
N ILE A 29 -29.78 -8.66 26.29
CA ILE A 29 -28.63 -9.54 26.54
C ILE A 29 -28.13 -10.16 25.23
N ILE A 30 -29.03 -10.67 24.39
CA ILE A 30 -28.67 -11.26 23.09
C ILE A 30 -27.97 -10.23 22.21
N ILE A 31 -28.52 -9.01 22.11
CA ILE A 31 -27.92 -7.92 21.34
C ILE A 31 -26.53 -7.59 21.90
N LEU A 32 -26.38 -7.46 23.22
CA LEU A 32 -25.09 -7.15 23.83
C LEU A 32 -24.04 -8.24 23.56
N VAL A 33 -24.43 -9.52 23.60
CA VAL A 33 -23.53 -10.63 23.26
C VAL A 33 -23.14 -10.60 21.78
N ILE A 34 -24.10 -10.38 20.87
CA ILE A 34 -23.82 -10.32 19.43
C ILE A 34 -22.92 -9.12 19.11
N VAL A 35 -23.28 -7.91 19.58
CA VAL A 35 -22.52 -6.69 19.33
C VAL A 35 -21.14 -6.77 19.99
N GLY A 36 -21.03 -7.32 21.20
CA GLY A 36 -19.77 -7.54 21.89
C GLY A 36 -18.85 -8.49 21.12
N ASN A 37 -19.36 -9.63 20.67
CA ASN A 37 -18.59 -10.58 19.87
C ASN A 37 -18.13 -9.97 18.54
N GLN A 38 -19.02 -9.27 17.83
CA GLN A 38 -18.66 -8.60 16.58
C GLN A 38 -17.67 -7.45 16.81
N GLY A 39 -17.79 -6.71 17.91
CA GLY A 39 -16.85 -5.66 18.29
C GLY A 39 -15.45 -6.19 18.59
N VAL A 40 -15.35 -7.34 19.27
CA VAL A 40 -14.07 -8.03 19.52
C VAL A 40 -13.44 -8.50 18.21
N ILE A 41 -14.22 -9.17 17.34
CA ILE A 41 -13.74 -9.63 16.03
C ILE A 41 -13.28 -8.47 15.17
N LEU A 42 -14.02 -7.36 15.15
CA LEU A 42 -13.63 -6.16 14.44
C LEU A 42 -12.33 -5.57 15.00
N SER A 43 -12.21 -5.46 16.32
CA SER A 43 -11.00 -4.95 16.98
C SER A 43 -9.77 -5.81 16.69
N MET A 44 -9.91 -7.14 16.75
CA MET A 44 -8.85 -8.09 16.42
C MET A 44 -8.45 -7.95 14.95
N ASN A 45 -9.42 -7.93 14.02
CA ASN A 45 -9.14 -7.73 12.60
C ASN A 45 -8.46 -6.38 12.33
N MET A 46 -8.88 -5.28 12.95
CA MET A 46 -8.26 -3.97 12.73
C MET A 46 -6.79 -3.95 13.18
N THR A 47 -6.50 -4.58 14.32
CA THR A 47 -5.13 -4.67 14.86
C THR A 47 -4.26 -5.60 14.00
N GLU A 48 -4.79 -6.75 13.63
CA GLU A 48 -4.08 -7.76 12.83
C GLU A 48 -3.91 -7.32 11.38
N PHE A 49 -4.90 -6.63 10.80
CA PHE A 49 -4.84 -6.04 9.47
C PHE A 49 -3.70 -5.04 9.37
N GLY A 50 -3.57 -4.13 10.33
CA GLY A 50 -2.45 -3.18 10.35
C GLY A 50 -1.11 -3.91 10.25
N TYR A 51 -0.89 -4.92 11.09
CA TYR A 51 0.37 -5.66 11.08
C TYR A 51 0.58 -6.48 9.79
N GLN A 52 -0.45 -7.23 9.37
CA GLN A 52 -0.37 -8.18 8.26
C GLN A 52 -0.28 -7.49 6.90
N PHE A 53 -0.81 -6.28 6.76
CA PHE A 53 -0.69 -5.48 5.54
C PHE A 53 0.51 -4.54 5.56
N THR A 54 0.82 -3.89 6.69
CA THR A 54 1.91 -2.92 6.76
C THR A 54 3.27 -3.59 6.58
N LYS A 55 3.50 -4.80 7.11
CA LYS A 55 4.80 -5.49 6.95
C LYS A 55 5.15 -5.82 5.50
N PRO A 56 4.32 -6.58 4.74
CA PRO A 56 4.59 -6.86 3.34
C PRO A 56 4.65 -5.58 2.50
N LEU A 57 3.81 -4.59 2.78
CA LEU A 57 3.80 -3.31 2.09
C LEU A 57 5.11 -2.54 2.32
N TYR A 58 5.61 -2.52 3.57
CA TYR A 58 6.90 -1.91 3.89
C TYR A 58 8.04 -2.56 3.11
N TYR A 59 8.16 -3.90 3.13
CA TYR A 59 9.18 -4.60 2.35
C TYR A 59 8.99 -4.41 0.83
N SER A 60 7.74 -4.32 0.36
CA SER A 60 7.42 -4.02 -1.04
C SER A 60 7.90 -2.63 -1.46
N ILE A 61 7.74 -1.62 -0.61
CA ILE A 61 8.23 -0.26 -0.88
C ILE A 61 9.75 -0.21 -0.86
N VAL A 62 10.39 -0.85 0.14
CA VAL A 62 11.85 -0.90 0.24
C VAL A 62 12.46 -1.57 -0.99
N SER A 63 11.93 -2.73 -1.40
CA SER A 63 12.38 -3.42 -2.61
C SER A 63 12.16 -2.59 -3.86
N ALA A 64 10.95 -2.04 -4.04
CA ALA A 64 10.64 -1.18 -5.18
C ALA A 64 11.63 -0.01 -5.29
N LEU A 65 11.95 0.65 -4.18
CA LEU A 65 12.87 1.78 -4.18
C LEU A 65 14.30 1.35 -4.50
N VAL A 66 14.80 0.28 -3.86
CA VAL A 66 16.19 -0.17 -4.04
C VAL A 66 16.43 -0.76 -5.43
N LEU A 67 15.59 -1.70 -5.88
CA LEU A 67 15.74 -2.29 -7.21
C LEU A 67 15.51 -1.26 -8.32
N SER A 68 14.51 -0.40 -8.19
CA SER A 68 14.24 0.64 -9.18
C SER A 68 15.40 1.64 -9.25
N ALA A 69 15.98 2.01 -8.10
CA ALA A 69 17.20 2.79 -8.08
C ALA A 69 18.32 2.06 -8.83
N ILE A 70 18.64 0.81 -8.51
CA ILE A 70 19.75 0.10 -9.15
C ILE A 70 19.51 -0.13 -10.66
N ALA A 71 18.29 -0.52 -11.05
CA ALA A 71 17.98 -0.89 -12.42
C ALA A 71 17.79 0.32 -13.35
N LEU A 72 17.19 1.41 -12.87
CA LEU A 72 16.81 2.55 -13.71
C LEU A 72 17.76 3.73 -13.64
N VAL A 73 18.57 3.81 -12.57
CA VAL A 73 19.57 4.86 -12.37
C VAL A 73 20.86 4.48 -13.12
N ASN A 74 20.73 4.23 -14.42
CA ASN A 74 21.88 4.22 -15.34
C ASN A 74 22.26 5.67 -15.63
N VAL A 75 23.09 6.25 -14.75
CA VAL A 75 23.39 7.69 -14.80
C VAL A 75 24.53 7.95 -15.77
N ASP A 76 24.19 8.36 -16.99
CA ASP A 76 25.14 9.10 -17.82
C ASP A 76 25.25 10.55 -17.28
N ILE A 77 25.84 10.70 -16.09
CA ILE A 77 26.13 12.01 -15.46
C ILE A 77 26.98 12.88 -16.40
N ARG A 78 27.81 12.23 -17.22
CA ARG A 78 28.78 12.90 -18.08
C ARG A 78 28.09 13.63 -19.23
N ASN A 79 27.12 12.98 -19.87
CA ASN A 79 26.41 13.57 -21.01
C ASN A 79 25.06 14.19 -20.63
N ARG A 80 24.48 13.84 -19.48
CA ARG A 80 23.14 14.32 -19.04
C ARG A 80 22.06 14.10 -20.12
N SER A 81 22.26 13.07 -20.94
CA SER A 81 21.37 12.68 -22.02
C SER A 81 20.42 11.59 -21.50
N SER A 82 19.12 11.78 -21.71
CA SER A 82 18.12 10.73 -21.45
C SER A 82 17.59 10.26 -22.79
N THR A 83 17.73 8.97 -23.08
CA THR A 83 17.18 8.34 -24.29
C THR A 83 15.69 8.62 -24.43
N VAL A 84 14.94 8.62 -23.33
CA VAL A 84 13.49 8.90 -23.37
C VAL A 84 13.21 10.35 -23.81
N TRP A 85 13.91 11.32 -23.23
CA TRP A 85 13.70 12.73 -23.57
C TRP A 85 14.20 13.06 -24.97
N TYR A 86 15.29 12.41 -25.39
CA TYR A 86 15.77 12.51 -26.76
C TYR A 86 14.75 11.94 -27.75
N SER A 87 14.20 10.75 -27.48
CA SER A 87 13.16 10.15 -28.34
C SER A 87 11.91 11.03 -28.43
N ILE A 88 11.47 11.61 -27.30
CA ILE A 88 10.35 12.58 -27.29
C ILE A 88 10.70 13.81 -28.14
N HIS A 89 11.91 14.35 -27.99
CA HIS A 89 12.36 15.50 -28.78
C HIS A 89 12.37 15.18 -30.28
N VAL A 90 12.92 14.03 -30.69
CA VAL A 90 12.90 13.57 -32.08
C VAL A 90 11.46 13.41 -32.60
N MET A 91 10.57 12.84 -31.80
CA MET A 91 9.17 12.62 -32.18
C MET A 91 8.41 13.94 -32.36
N ILE A 92 8.57 14.89 -31.43
CA ILE A 92 7.97 16.24 -31.54
C ILE A 92 8.51 16.97 -32.76
N THR A 93 9.83 16.93 -32.97
CA THR A 93 10.48 17.54 -34.13
C THR A 93 10.03 16.91 -35.44
N PHE A 94 9.73 15.60 -35.45
CA PHE A 94 9.17 14.91 -36.61
C PHE A 94 7.72 15.34 -36.88
N LEU A 95 6.90 15.48 -35.83
CA LEU A 95 5.49 15.89 -35.94
C LEU A 95 5.33 17.37 -36.35
N ASN A 96 6.23 18.25 -35.91
CA ASN A 96 6.21 19.68 -36.22
C ASN A 96 6.87 20.03 -37.57
N ARG A 97 7.27 19.02 -38.37
CA ARG A 97 7.99 19.25 -39.61
C ARG A 97 7.04 19.58 -40.76
N THR A 98 7.31 20.68 -41.46
CA THR A 98 6.70 21.00 -42.76
C THR A 98 7.53 20.41 -43.91
N THR A 99 6.88 20.17 -45.05
CA THR A 99 7.39 19.40 -46.21
C THR A 99 8.70 19.92 -46.84
N HIS A 100 9.16 21.11 -46.45
CA HIS A 100 10.32 21.79 -47.05
C HIS A 100 11.57 21.91 -46.15
N ASP A 101 11.55 21.42 -44.90
CA ASP A 101 12.72 21.52 -44.03
C ASP A 101 13.69 20.34 -44.19
N PRO A 102 15.01 20.57 -44.36
CA PRO A 102 16.01 19.50 -44.48
C PRO A 102 16.20 18.73 -43.16
N VAL A 103 16.31 17.39 -43.25
CA VAL A 103 16.42 16.46 -42.10
C VAL A 103 17.56 16.83 -41.14
N SER A 104 18.66 17.36 -41.68
CA SER A 104 19.91 17.60 -40.95
C SER A 104 19.94 18.88 -40.11
N LYS A 105 19.02 19.83 -40.32
CA LYS A 105 19.02 21.09 -39.55
C LYS A 105 18.25 21.02 -38.22
N ASN A 106 17.30 20.10 -38.08
CA ASN A 106 16.38 20.10 -36.93
C ASN A 106 16.58 18.94 -35.94
N VAL A 107 17.28 17.87 -36.32
CA VAL A 107 17.52 16.72 -35.42
C VAL A 107 18.95 16.79 -34.89
N THR A 108 19.09 17.22 -33.64
CA THR A 108 20.37 17.19 -32.93
C THR A 108 20.82 15.74 -32.71
N SER A 109 22.13 15.48 -32.80
CA SER A 109 22.70 14.17 -32.48
C SER A 109 22.51 13.85 -31.00
N PHE A 110 22.28 12.58 -30.65
CA PHE A 110 22.09 12.14 -29.27
C PHE A 110 23.23 12.57 -28.33
N ARG A 111 24.47 12.65 -28.86
CA ARG A 111 25.65 13.08 -28.10
C ARG A 111 25.62 14.56 -27.69
N ASP A 112 24.89 15.38 -28.43
CA ASP A 112 24.84 16.83 -28.22
C ASP A 112 23.59 17.24 -27.43
N TYR A 113 22.62 16.33 -27.30
CA TYR A 113 21.40 16.55 -26.52
C TYR A 113 21.69 16.45 -25.02
N LYS A 114 21.66 17.60 -24.33
CA LYS A 114 21.88 17.68 -22.89
C LYS A 114 20.66 18.29 -22.20
N LEU A 115 20.15 17.59 -21.20
CA LEU A 115 19.14 18.15 -20.31
C LEU A 115 19.79 19.11 -19.31
N SER A 116 19.01 20.07 -18.83
CA SER A 116 19.42 20.87 -17.67
C SER A 116 19.55 19.98 -16.43
N VAL A 117 20.48 20.33 -15.54
CA VAL A 117 20.74 19.59 -14.30
C VAL A 117 19.47 19.37 -13.46
N PRO A 118 18.63 20.38 -13.18
CA PRO A 118 17.42 20.16 -12.39
C PRO A 118 16.42 19.25 -13.11
N GLN A 119 16.21 19.41 -14.41
CA GLN A 119 15.31 18.54 -15.18
C GLN A 119 15.78 17.09 -15.19
N PHE A 120 17.10 16.88 -15.29
CA PHE A 120 17.68 15.54 -15.25
C PHE A 120 17.47 14.87 -13.89
N VAL A 121 17.70 15.57 -12.78
CA VAL A 121 17.51 15.03 -11.42
C VAL A 121 16.04 14.71 -11.17
N ILE A 122 15.13 15.64 -11.48
CA ILE A 122 13.69 15.42 -11.38
C ILE A 122 13.30 14.18 -12.19
N TRP A 123 13.81 14.05 -13.41
CA TRP A 123 13.54 12.91 -14.27
C TRP A 123 14.01 11.58 -13.68
N GLN A 124 15.18 11.52 -13.02
CA GLN A 124 15.62 10.28 -12.36
C GLN A 124 14.69 9.88 -11.22
N ILE A 125 14.22 10.84 -10.42
CA ILE A 125 13.25 10.58 -9.35
C ILE A 125 11.94 10.10 -9.96
N THR A 126 11.42 10.80 -10.99
CA THR A 126 10.18 10.43 -11.66
C THR A 126 10.22 9.02 -12.23
N LYS A 127 11.35 8.56 -12.78
CA LYS A 127 11.50 7.16 -13.21
C LYS A 127 11.33 6.18 -12.06
N ILE A 128 11.95 6.44 -10.91
CA ILE A 128 11.86 5.56 -9.74
C ILE A 128 10.41 5.40 -9.31
N PHE A 129 9.63 6.50 -9.31
CA PHE A 129 8.21 6.48 -8.97
C PHE A 129 7.33 5.83 -10.04
N LEU A 130 7.56 6.11 -11.33
CA LEU A 130 6.78 5.54 -12.44
C LEU A 130 6.96 4.04 -12.56
N PHE A 131 8.19 3.57 -12.41
CA PHE A 131 8.55 2.18 -12.70
C PHE A 131 8.84 1.35 -11.44
N GLY A 132 8.89 1.97 -10.25
CA GLY A 132 9.18 1.27 -9.00
C GLY A 132 8.21 0.13 -8.70
N ALA A 133 6.94 0.28 -9.09
CA ALA A 133 5.94 -0.77 -8.95
C ALA A 133 6.31 -2.08 -9.67
N PHE A 134 7.06 -2.02 -10.78
CA PHE A 134 7.53 -3.22 -11.50
C PHE A 134 8.63 -3.98 -10.75
N PHE A 135 9.22 -3.37 -9.73
CA PHE A 135 10.33 -3.90 -8.95
C PHE A 135 9.95 -4.31 -7.53
N VAL A 136 8.64 -4.36 -7.23
CA VAL A 136 8.14 -4.84 -5.94
C VAL A 136 8.52 -6.31 -5.75
N ASN A 137 9.30 -6.59 -4.70
CA ASN A 137 9.65 -7.95 -4.30
C ASN A 137 9.79 -8.04 -2.77
N ILE A 138 8.82 -8.67 -2.13
CA ILE A 138 8.74 -8.76 -0.67
C ILE A 138 9.96 -9.50 -0.08
N MET A 139 10.41 -10.59 -0.69
CA MET A 139 11.55 -11.38 -0.19
C MET A 139 12.86 -10.59 -0.26
N PHE A 140 13.07 -9.86 -1.36
CA PHE A 140 14.22 -8.98 -1.47
C PHE A 140 14.15 -7.82 -0.47
N GLY A 141 12.98 -7.20 -0.33
CA GLY A 141 12.77 -6.10 0.61
C GLY A 141 13.03 -6.51 2.05
N LEU A 142 12.58 -7.71 2.43
CA LEU A 142 12.89 -8.33 3.71
C LEU A 142 14.41 -8.50 3.89
N ALA A 143 15.09 -9.11 2.92
CA ALA A 143 16.53 -9.33 2.99
C ALA A 143 17.33 -8.03 3.11
N VAL A 144 16.92 -6.97 2.43
CA VAL A 144 17.55 -5.64 2.54
C VAL A 144 17.35 -5.05 3.93
N VAL A 145 16.14 -5.12 4.48
CA VAL A 145 15.87 -4.63 5.85
C VAL A 145 16.68 -5.42 6.86
N ASP A 146 16.68 -6.75 6.77
CA ASP A 146 17.47 -7.61 7.64
C ASP A 146 18.98 -7.33 7.55
N MET A 147 19.49 -7.00 6.36
CA MET A 147 20.87 -6.58 6.15
C MET A 147 21.18 -5.25 6.85
N VAL A 148 20.28 -4.27 6.75
CA VAL A 148 20.44 -2.93 7.35
C VAL A 148 20.37 -3.01 8.87
N ASP A 149 19.55 -3.91 9.42
CA ASP A 149 19.42 -4.14 10.86
C ASP A 149 20.61 -4.92 11.47
N ASN A 150 21.71 -5.06 10.70
CA ASN A 150 22.96 -5.71 11.09
C ASN A 150 22.76 -7.17 11.52
N ASN A 151 21.71 -7.82 11.01
CA ASN A 151 21.47 -9.22 11.21
C ASN A 151 22.45 -10.04 10.35
N SER A 152 22.86 -11.22 10.83
CA SER A 152 23.75 -12.08 10.06
C SER A 152 22.95 -12.65 8.89
N LEU A 153 23.25 -12.21 7.66
CA LEU A 153 22.68 -12.73 6.42
C LEU A 153 23.06 -14.21 6.14
N GLY A 154 23.64 -14.91 7.11
CA GLY A 154 24.11 -16.28 6.94
C GLY A 154 25.25 -16.40 5.92
N ILE A 155 25.89 -15.30 5.52
CA ILE A 155 27.00 -15.26 4.56
C ILE A 155 28.14 -16.17 5.01
N ASN A 156 28.34 -16.28 6.32
CA ASN A 156 29.32 -17.17 6.95
C ASN A 156 28.99 -18.66 6.74
N ASN A 157 27.72 -18.99 6.48
CA ASN A 157 27.25 -20.35 6.17
C ASN A 157 27.19 -20.61 4.65
N LEU A 158 27.48 -19.62 3.78
CA LEU A 158 27.57 -19.89 2.34
C LEU A 158 28.69 -20.88 2.02
N SER A 159 29.83 -20.78 2.70
CA SER A 159 30.92 -21.74 2.52
C SER A 159 30.53 -23.16 2.93
N SER A 160 29.68 -23.32 3.95
CA SER A 160 29.21 -24.63 4.39
C SER A 160 28.13 -25.25 3.48
N LEU A 161 27.43 -24.45 2.69
CA LEU A 161 26.54 -24.93 1.61
C LEU A 161 27.33 -25.51 0.42
N PHE A 162 28.58 -25.07 0.22
CA PHE A 162 29.47 -25.59 -0.82
C PHE A 162 30.47 -26.63 -0.31
N SER A 163 30.55 -26.83 1.01
CA SER A 163 31.24 -28.00 1.56
C SER A 163 30.31 -29.22 1.45
N LEU A 164 30.76 -30.24 0.72
CA LEU A 164 30.15 -31.56 0.74
C LEU A 164 30.20 -32.14 2.18
N PRO A 165 29.25 -33.03 2.54
CA PRO A 165 29.21 -33.66 3.86
C PRO A 165 30.47 -34.46 4.20
#